data_AF-A0AAJ0MEL3-F1
#
_entry.id   AF-A0AAJ0MEL3-F1
#
_cell.length_a   1.000
_cell.length_b   1.000
_cell.length_c   1.000
_cell.angle_alpha   90.00
_cell.angle_beta   90.00
_cell.angle_gamma   90.00
#
_symmetry.space_group_name_H-M   'P 1'
#
loop_
_entity.id
_entity.type
_entity.pdbx_description
1 polymer ?
#
loop_
_entity_poly.entity_id
_entity_poly.type
_entity_poly.pdbx_seq_one_letter_code
_entity_poly.pdbx_strand_id
1 'polypeptide(L)'
;MDRDISPPPPKRQKLQAAEDKKEIRQEGSFSSPRTAPDQGTVRLFTWNINGIAPFLPQPESSQKITSFFKPSTTPTSSKSRRSPTLLSDSCPQPPLQSFLSRHNYPEVLFLQELKISPSKITAISALVSALNTAPSSSSPLPSNRTYTFHPILPRDRHNARGFNGALYGVGTLLRTDFSQKHVACVRGVEWDLEGRVCIVEAKAGRNPTPPSHPPLALINIYAVNGTSAPYRSPETGLVTGARHDFKREFHTRLRDECLALERRGFGVVVAGDVNVARGVLDGWPRLRTAPREHCVNRADFNGKFFGRADNERARADVGEGGGKGGCLDAVDVFRAVHGRERRYTYFPRGREWGTSCDRVDMVFVSMGLWEAGRVLRTGILDTPEERGSSDHVPVWAELRFRHSNC
;
A
#
# COMPACT_ATOMS: atom_id res chain seq x y z
N MET A 1 -12.65 1.28 27.62
CA MET A 1 -12.65 -0.11 27.13
C MET A 1 -11.92 -0.12 25.80
N ASP A 2 -10.60 -0.26 25.84
CA ASP A 2 -9.76 -0.32 24.65
C ASP A 2 -10.02 -1.65 23.94
N ARG A 3 -10.67 -1.56 22.77
CA ARG A 3 -10.81 -2.70 21.87
C ARG A 3 -9.53 -2.80 21.06
N ASP A 4 -8.89 -3.97 21.09
CA ASP A 4 -7.79 -4.36 20.21
C ASP A 4 -8.22 -4.20 18.73
N ILE A 5 -7.99 -3.00 18.19
CA ILE A 5 -8.03 -2.72 16.77
C ILE A 5 -6.57 -2.51 16.38
N SER A 6 -6.06 -3.41 15.50
CA SER A 6 -4.81 -3.39 14.74
C SER A 6 -3.65 -2.50 15.26
N PRO A 7 -2.43 -3.04 15.45
CA PRO A 7 -1.80 -4.02 14.56
C PRO A 7 -1.95 -5.48 15.05
N PRO A 8 -1.61 -6.49 14.21
CA PRO A 8 -1.72 -7.89 14.61
C PRO A 8 -0.89 -8.20 15.88
N PRO A 9 -1.30 -9.20 16.69
CA PRO A 9 -0.61 -9.53 17.93
C PRO A 9 0.88 -9.84 17.69
N PRO A 10 1.81 -9.27 18.48
CA PRO A 10 3.24 -9.47 18.30
C PRO A 10 3.76 -10.84 18.78
N LYS A 11 2.91 -11.66 19.43
CA LYS A 11 3.31 -12.92 20.06
C LYS A 11 3.48 -14.03 19.04
N ARG A 12 4.70 -14.20 18.53
CA ARG A 12 5.15 -15.43 17.85
C ARG A 12 5.62 -16.42 18.93
N GLN A 13 5.09 -17.65 18.93
CA GLN A 13 5.60 -18.69 19.82
C GLN A 13 7.05 -19.03 19.45
N LYS A 14 7.94 -18.98 20.46
CA LYS A 14 9.37 -19.25 20.33
C LYS A 14 9.59 -20.76 20.47
N LEU A 15 9.58 -21.50 19.36
CA LEU A 15 10.16 -22.85 19.33
C LEU A 15 11.66 -22.70 19.07
N GLN A 16 12.48 -23.36 19.91
CA GLN A 16 13.95 -23.35 19.89
C GLN A 16 14.44 -23.52 18.44
N ALA A 17 15.21 -22.54 17.97
CA ALA A 17 15.84 -22.59 16.66
C ALA A 17 17.21 -23.25 16.82
N ALA A 18 17.49 -24.27 16.01
CA ALA A 18 18.85 -24.73 15.78
C ALA A 18 19.70 -23.57 15.23
N GLU A 19 20.92 -23.47 15.72
CA GLU A 19 21.87 -22.41 15.41
C GLU A 19 22.33 -22.50 13.95
N ASP A 20 21.87 -21.57 13.11
CA ASP A 20 22.54 -21.21 11.87
C ASP A 20 22.53 -19.67 11.76
N LYS A 21 23.49 -19.05 12.45
CA LYS A 21 23.82 -17.63 12.26
C LYS A 21 24.58 -17.48 10.94
N LYS A 22 23.85 -17.28 9.84
CA LYS A 22 24.40 -16.60 8.66
C LYS A 22 23.95 -15.15 8.65
N GLU A 23 24.93 -14.26 8.79
CA GLU A 23 24.78 -12.82 8.57
C GLU A 23 24.12 -12.58 7.21
N ILE A 24 22.94 -11.94 7.22
CA ILE A 24 22.30 -11.45 6.01
C ILE A 24 23.06 -10.19 5.61
N ARG A 25 24.03 -10.33 4.70
CA ARG A 25 24.63 -9.18 4.00
C ARG A 25 23.55 -8.55 3.12
N GLN A 26 23.10 -7.35 3.49
CA GLN A 26 22.31 -6.47 2.64
C GLN A 26 23.23 -5.79 1.61
N GLU A 27 23.66 -6.53 0.60
CA GLU A 27 24.29 -5.97 -0.60
C GLU A 27 23.34 -6.17 -1.78
N GLY A 28 22.35 -5.29 -1.87
CA GLY A 28 21.39 -5.25 -2.97
C GLY A 28 21.05 -3.81 -3.29
N SER A 29 21.78 -3.28 -4.27
CA SER A 29 21.66 -1.93 -4.84
C SER A 29 20.23 -1.39 -4.87
N PHE A 30 20.03 -0.27 -4.16
CA PHE A 30 18.80 0.51 -4.14
C PHE A 30 18.67 1.30 -5.46
N SER A 31 18.08 0.71 -6.49
CA SER A 31 17.71 1.49 -7.67
C SER A 31 16.22 1.82 -7.63
N SER A 32 15.84 2.89 -6.92
CA SER A 32 14.70 3.67 -7.41
C SER A 32 15.07 4.15 -8.82
N PRO A 33 14.24 3.92 -9.85
CA PRO A 33 14.52 4.47 -11.16
C PRO A 33 14.46 5.99 -11.06
N ARG A 34 15.63 6.63 -11.05
CA ARG A 34 15.80 8.09 -11.09
C ARG A 34 15.46 8.67 -12.46
N THR A 35 15.36 7.84 -13.49
CA THR A 35 15.01 8.26 -14.85
C THR A 35 13.52 8.53 -14.95
N ALA A 36 13.15 9.59 -15.67
CA ALA A 36 11.77 9.87 -16.01
C ALA A 36 11.15 8.67 -16.76
N PRO A 37 9.88 8.34 -16.51
CA PRO A 37 9.21 7.26 -17.22
C PRO A 37 9.23 7.52 -18.74
N ASP A 38 9.48 6.46 -19.51
CA ASP A 38 9.42 6.52 -20.97
C ASP A 38 8.00 6.88 -21.43
N GLN A 39 7.88 7.56 -22.57
CA GLN A 39 6.57 7.88 -23.15
C GLN A 39 5.73 6.61 -23.31
N GLY A 40 4.58 6.57 -22.64
CA GLY A 40 3.66 5.43 -22.68
C GLY A 40 3.76 4.48 -21.49
N THR A 41 4.56 4.80 -20.47
CA THR A 41 4.60 4.05 -19.20
C THR A 41 3.83 4.77 -18.09
N VAL A 42 3.49 4.03 -17.04
CA VAL A 42 2.89 4.55 -15.80
C VAL A 42 3.67 3.97 -14.63
N ARG A 43 4.05 4.82 -13.66
CA ARG A 43 4.61 4.38 -12.38
C ARG A 43 3.53 4.42 -11.31
N LEU A 44 3.31 3.25 -10.71
CA LEU A 44 2.37 3.04 -9.62
C LEU A 44 3.15 2.74 -8.36
N PHE A 45 2.85 3.50 -7.31
CA PHE A 45 3.28 3.22 -5.94
C PHE A 45 2.08 2.83 -5.09
N THR A 46 2.29 1.96 -4.12
CA THR A 46 1.30 1.61 -3.12
C THR A 46 1.93 1.60 -1.74
N TRP A 47 1.25 2.20 -0.75
CA TRP A 47 1.80 2.42 0.58
C TRP A 47 0.70 2.47 1.64
N ASN A 48 0.71 1.50 2.57
CA ASN A 48 -0.07 1.62 3.80
C ASN A 48 0.60 2.66 4.69
N ILE A 49 -0.07 3.79 4.90
CA ILE A 49 0.49 4.91 5.66
C ILE A 49 0.13 4.88 7.14
N ASN A 50 -0.76 3.96 7.54
CA ASN A 50 -1.21 3.79 8.92
C ASN A 50 -1.64 5.13 9.57
N GLY A 51 -2.54 5.82 8.89
CA GLY A 51 -3.09 7.11 9.27
C GLY A 51 -2.49 8.29 8.50
N ILE A 52 -3.36 9.16 7.95
CA ILE A 52 -2.94 10.33 7.19
C ILE A 52 -2.38 11.46 8.06
N ALA A 53 -2.69 11.47 9.35
CA ALA A 53 -2.45 12.64 10.22
C ALA A 53 -0.99 13.15 10.21
N PRO A 54 0.05 12.30 10.21
CA PRO A 54 1.44 12.75 10.11
C PRO A 54 1.78 13.44 8.77
N PHE A 55 0.97 13.23 7.73
CA PHE A 55 1.16 13.76 6.39
C PHE A 55 0.37 15.05 6.12
N LEU A 56 -0.52 15.43 7.03
CA LEU A 56 -1.27 16.68 6.94
C LEU A 56 -0.39 17.86 7.38
N PRO A 57 -0.58 19.06 6.77
CA PRO A 57 0.02 20.28 7.28
C PRO A 57 -0.32 20.45 8.76
N GLN A 58 0.70 20.54 9.60
CA GLN A 58 0.50 20.82 11.02
C GLN A 58 0.23 22.32 11.17
N PRO A 59 -0.78 22.75 11.94
CA PRO A 59 -0.90 24.15 12.33
C PRO A 59 0.39 24.59 13.04
N GLU A 60 0.85 25.82 12.82
CA GLU A 60 2.06 26.35 13.47
C GLU A 60 2.01 26.23 15.00
N SER A 61 0.81 26.31 15.60
CA SER A 61 0.56 26.13 17.04
C SER A 61 0.69 24.68 17.56
N SER A 62 0.82 23.70 16.66
CA SER A 62 0.91 22.26 16.98
C SER A 62 2.35 21.74 16.93
N GLN A 63 3.34 22.60 16.64
CA GLN A 63 4.73 22.26 16.88
C GLN A 63 4.90 22.01 18.38
N LYS A 64 5.05 20.73 18.76
CA LYS A 64 5.26 20.33 20.14
C LYS A 64 6.40 21.19 20.72
N ILE A 65 6.07 22.00 21.72
CA ILE A 65 6.99 22.73 22.60
C ILE A 65 7.85 21.68 23.33
N THR A 66 8.84 21.14 22.62
CA THR A 66 9.85 20.21 23.15
C THR A 66 11.20 20.89 23.22
N SER A 67 11.34 22.09 22.63
CA SER A 67 12.52 22.94 22.72
C SER A 67 12.62 23.73 24.03
N PHE A 68 11.55 23.83 24.82
CA PHE A 68 11.53 24.61 26.08
C PHE A 68 11.80 23.79 27.35
N PHE A 69 11.79 22.47 27.28
CA PHE A 69 12.19 21.61 28.41
C PHE A 69 13.60 21.08 28.17
N LYS A 70 14.60 21.95 28.32
CA LYS A 70 15.98 21.50 28.56
C LYS A 70 16.05 21.01 30.01
N PRO A 71 16.46 19.77 30.30
CA PRO A 71 16.77 19.37 31.66
C PRO A 71 17.93 20.23 32.16
N SER A 72 17.71 20.94 33.26
CA SER A 72 18.73 21.69 34.00
C SER A 72 19.89 20.74 34.36
N THR A 73 21.00 20.86 33.64
CA THR A 73 22.27 20.26 34.05
C THR A 73 23.19 21.37 34.55
N THR A 74 23.60 21.22 35.81
CA THR A 74 24.53 22.05 36.57
C THR A 74 25.88 22.16 35.84
N PRO A 75 26.61 23.28 35.96
CA PRO A 75 27.71 23.59 35.06
C PRO A 75 29.04 23.04 35.60
N THR A 76 29.79 22.31 34.77
CA THR A 76 31.24 22.14 34.95
C THR A 76 31.98 22.30 33.61
N SER A 77 32.70 23.42 33.54
CA SER A 77 33.97 23.68 32.85
C SER A 77 34.25 23.11 31.44
N SER A 78 34.21 24.04 30.48
CA SER A 78 35.29 24.40 29.54
C SER A 78 35.91 23.32 28.63
N LYS A 79 35.63 23.41 27.32
CA LYS A 79 36.53 23.87 26.24
C LYS A 79 36.11 23.28 24.89
N SER A 80 36.10 24.18 23.89
CA SER A 80 36.50 23.94 22.50
C SER A 80 35.45 23.47 21.47
N ARG A 81 35.32 24.33 20.46
CA ARG A 81 35.27 24.07 19.01
C ARG A 81 33.92 23.98 18.29
N ARG A 82 33.86 24.90 17.32
CA ARG A 82 33.24 24.83 15.99
C ARG A 82 31.74 25.14 15.93
N SER A 83 31.49 26.41 15.64
CA SER A 83 30.34 26.90 14.90
C SER A 83 30.09 26.02 13.66
N PRO A 84 28.92 25.39 13.51
CA PRO A 84 28.47 24.89 12.22
C PRO A 84 27.83 26.05 11.47
N THR A 85 28.38 26.26 10.29
CA THR A 85 27.92 27.07 9.18
C THR A 85 26.41 26.95 8.96
N LEU A 86 25.77 28.11 8.83
CA LEU A 86 24.41 28.32 8.34
C LEU A 86 24.25 27.75 6.93
N LEU A 87 23.59 26.61 6.75
CA LEU A 87 22.97 26.19 5.48
C LEU A 87 21.91 25.10 5.73
N SER A 88 20.66 25.52 5.98
CA SER A 88 19.46 25.07 5.24
C SER A 88 18.19 25.60 5.92
N ASP A 89 17.73 26.77 5.47
CA ASP A 89 16.34 27.24 5.61
C ASP A 89 15.40 26.36 4.78
N SER A 90 15.32 25.06 5.06
CA SER A 90 14.30 24.21 4.47
C SER A 90 13.06 24.28 5.36
N CYS A 91 12.07 25.06 4.94
CA CYS A 91 10.69 24.91 5.42
C CYS A 91 10.35 23.40 5.34
N PRO A 92 9.99 22.73 6.46
CA PRO A 92 9.77 21.30 6.47
C PRO A 92 8.63 20.95 5.53
N GLN A 93 8.98 20.38 4.38
CA GLN A 93 8.03 19.91 3.38
C GLN A 93 7.11 18.86 3.99
N PRO A 94 5.80 18.86 3.69
CA PRO A 94 4.92 17.78 4.07
C PRO A 94 5.54 16.43 3.65
N PRO A 95 5.54 15.39 4.50
CA PRO A 95 6.26 14.15 4.22
C PRO A 95 5.86 13.50 2.88
N LEU A 96 4.60 13.67 2.47
CA LEU A 96 4.11 13.13 1.20
C LEU A 96 4.61 13.91 -0.03
N GLN A 97 4.75 15.23 0.05
CA GLN A 97 5.33 16.04 -1.04
C GLN A 97 6.81 15.70 -1.24
N SER A 98 7.54 15.52 -0.14
CA SER A 98 8.93 15.04 -0.17
C SER A 98 9.05 13.67 -0.83
N PHE A 99 8.15 12.74 -0.49
CA PHE A 99 8.09 11.43 -1.13
C PHE A 99 7.84 11.55 -2.65
N LEU A 100 6.82 12.31 -3.06
CA LEU A 100 6.50 12.52 -4.48
C LEU A 100 7.68 13.12 -5.24
N SER A 101 8.35 14.12 -4.67
CA SER A 101 9.53 14.76 -5.29
C SER A 101 10.70 13.78 -5.45
N ARG A 102 11.05 13.02 -4.40
CA ARG A 102 12.16 12.05 -4.41
C ARG A 102 11.94 10.93 -5.43
N HIS A 103 10.68 10.55 -5.68
CA HIS A 103 10.31 9.52 -6.66
C HIS A 103 9.86 10.10 -8.02
N ASN A 104 10.19 11.36 -8.29
CA ASN A 104 9.96 12.06 -9.55
C ASN A 104 8.48 12.07 -9.97
N TYR A 105 7.60 12.41 -9.03
CA TYR A 105 6.17 12.62 -9.22
C TYR A 105 5.49 11.47 -10.00
N PRO A 106 5.36 10.26 -9.39
CA PRO A 106 4.74 9.11 -10.06
C PRO A 106 3.30 9.42 -10.49
N GLU A 107 2.84 8.77 -11.55
CA GLU A 107 1.50 8.99 -12.09
C GLU A 107 0.40 8.55 -11.13
N VAL A 108 0.64 7.49 -10.37
CA VAL A 108 -0.33 6.89 -9.44
C VAL A 108 0.32 6.59 -8.10
N LEU A 109 -0.30 7.05 -7.02
CA LEU A 109 0.05 6.68 -5.65
C LEU A 109 -1.20 6.22 -4.89
N PHE A 110 -1.18 4.95 -4.48
CA PHE A 110 -2.20 4.33 -3.65
C PHE A 110 -1.79 4.42 -2.19
N LEU A 111 -2.71 4.92 -1.36
CA LEU A 111 -2.56 5.04 0.08
C LEU A 111 -3.60 4.16 0.76
N GLN A 112 -3.16 3.36 1.73
CA GLN A 112 -4.04 2.54 2.56
C GLN A 112 -4.07 3.01 4.01
N GLU A 113 -5.15 2.65 4.70
CA GLU A 113 -5.36 2.92 6.12
C GLU A 113 -5.31 4.42 6.43
N LEU A 114 -6.06 5.22 5.66
CA LEU A 114 -6.11 6.68 5.81
C LEU A 114 -6.49 7.13 7.23
N LYS A 115 -7.37 6.39 7.93
CA LYS A 115 -7.93 6.74 9.24
C LYS A 115 -8.49 8.16 9.27
N ILE A 116 -9.30 8.49 8.27
CA ILE A 116 -10.03 9.77 8.18
C ILE A 116 -11.51 9.48 8.38
N SER A 117 -12.14 10.19 9.32
CA SER A 117 -13.59 10.18 9.45
C SER A 117 -14.25 10.86 8.24
N PRO A 118 -15.35 10.32 7.69
CA PRO A 118 -16.15 11.01 6.68
C PRO A 118 -16.55 12.45 7.04
N SER A 119 -16.67 12.77 8.33
CA SER A 119 -17.00 14.12 8.81
C SER A 119 -15.85 15.12 8.71
N LYS A 120 -14.61 14.69 8.44
CA LYS A 120 -13.40 15.54 8.39
C LYS A 120 -12.94 15.82 6.96
N ILE A 121 -13.86 16.15 6.05
CA ILE A 121 -13.56 16.38 4.64
C ILE A 121 -12.62 17.57 4.39
N THR A 122 -12.58 18.54 5.30
CA THR A 122 -11.67 19.70 5.24
C THR A 122 -10.20 19.30 5.31
N ALA A 123 -9.87 18.21 6.02
CA ALA A 123 -8.51 17.67 6.08
C ALA A 123 -8.03 17.15 4.71
N ILE A 124 -8.96 16.64 3.90
CA ILE A 124 -8.67 16.21 2.53
C ILE A 124 -8.34 17.41 1.64
N SER A 125 -9.14 18.48 1.72
CA SER A 125 -8.86 19.72 0.97
C SER A 125 -7.52 20.33 1.34
N ALA A 126 -7.18 20.34 2.64
CA ALA A 126 -5.89 20.82 3.13
C ALA A 126 -4.71 19.98 2.59
N LEU A 127 -4.86 18.64 2.56
CA LEU A 127 -3.87 17.74 1.97
C LEU A 127 -3.64 18.06 0.48
N VAL A 128 -4.72 18.15 -0.31
CA VAL A 128 -4.63 18.41 -1.75
C VAL A 128 -3.98 19.78 -2.02
N SER A 129 -4.37 20.81 -1.25
CA SER A 129 -3.76 22.13 -1.35
C SER A 129 -2.26 22.08 -1.05
N ALA A 130 -1.85 21.39 0.02
CA ALA A 130 -0.44 21.26 0.37
C ALA A 130 0.37 20.50 -0.68
N LEU A 131 -0.18 19.43 -1.26
CA LEU A 131 0.50 18.66 -2.31
C LEU A 131 0.73 19.46 -3.59
N ASN A 132 -0.17 20.40 -3.90
CA ASN A 132 -0.18 21.14 -5.16
C ASN A 132 0.42 22.55 -5.08
N THR A 133 0.93 22.95 -3.91
CA THR A 133 1.53 24.27 -3.69
C THR A 133 3.05 24.16 -3.65
N ALA A 134 3.74 25.06 -4.36
CA ALA A 134 5.19 25.09 -4.35
C ALA A 134 5.73 25.59 -2.98
N PRO A 135 6.86 25.08 -2.49
CA PRO A 135 7.44 25.45 -1.18
C PRO A 135 7.81 26.94 -1.06
N SER A 136 8.14 27.57 -2.18
CA SER A 136 8.86 28.84 -2.23
C SER A 136 8.31 29.82 -3.26
N SER A 137 7.12 29.58 -3.81
CA SER A 137 6.45 30.53 -4.69
C SER A 137 4.94 30.42 -4.59
N SER A 138 4.25 31.54 -4.76
CA SER A 138 2.80 31.60 -4.94
C SER A 138 2.35 31.10 -6.32
N SER A 139 3.28 30.61 -7.15
CA SER A 139 2.98 30.09 -8.48
C SER A 139 2.51 28.63 -8.40
N PRO A 140 1.39 28.27 -9.05
CA PRO A 140 0.89 26.91 -9.06
C PRO A 140 1.91 25.96 -9.72
N LEU A 141 2.03 24.75 -9.18
CA LEU A 141 2.86 23.71 -9.78
C LEU A 141 2.30 23.27 -11.14
N PRO A 142 3.16 22.88 -12.10
CA PRO A 142 2.69 22.37 -13.39
C PRO A 142 1.88 21.07 -13.23
N SER A 143 1.02 20.75 -14.20
CA SER A 143 0.10 19.60 -14.13
C SER A 143 0.78 18.24 -14.00
N ASN A 144 2.04 18.13 -14.44
CA ASN A 144 2.89 16.95 -14.27
C ASN A 144 3.57 16.87 -12.87
N ARG A 145 3.19 17.75 -11.94
CA ARG A 145 3.65 17.77 -10.54
C ARG A 145 2.52 18.03 -9.55
N THR A 146 1.28 18.16 -10.03
CA THR A 146 0.07 18.27 -9.18
C THR A 146 -0.73 16.99 -9.23
N TYR A 147 -1.57 16.79 -8.22
CA TYR A 147 -2.38 15.60 -8.03
C TYR A 147 -3.84 15.94 -7.75
N THR A 148 -4.71 15.05 -8.22
CA THR A 148 -6.07 14.89 -7.70
C THR A 148 -6.08 13.79 -6.65
N PHE A 149 -6.94 13.90 -5.65
CA PHE A 149 -7.07 12.91 -4.59
C PHE A 149 -8.49 12.35 -4.52
N HIS A 150 -8.59 11.03 -4.53
CA HIS A 150 -9.85 10.29 -4.57
C HIS A 150 -9.93 9.34 -3.37
N PRO A 151 -10.51 9.78 -2.23
CA PRO A 151 -10.67 8.94 -1.05
C PRO A 151 -11.93 8.08 -1.13
N ILE A 152 -11.82 6.82 -0.71
CA ILE A 152 -12.95 5.94 -0.38
C ILE A 152 -12.92 5.72 1.13
N LEU A 153 -13.89 6.30 1.83
CA LEU A 153 -13.97 6.28 3.30
C LEU A 153 -15.00 5.24 3.78
N PRO A 154 -14.82 4.69 4.99
CA PRO A 154 -15.77 3.74 5.55
C PRO A 154 -17.17 4.36 5.73
N ARG A 155 -18.19 3.55 5.46
CA ARG A 155 -19.62 3.88 5.64
C ARG A 155 -20.36 2.87 6.52
N ASP A 156 -19.68 1.78 6.92
CA ASP A 156 -20.25 0.73 7.76
C ASP A 156 -20.46 1.21 9.21
N ARG A 157 -21.72 1.44 9.55
CA ARG A 157 -22.16 1.92 10.87
C ARG A 157 -21.91 0.94 12.02
N HIS A 158 -21.66 -0.34 11.74
CA HIS A 158 -21.51 -1.38 12.76
C HIS A 158 -20.06 -1.83 12.92
N ASN A 159 -19.32 -1.96 11.84
CA ASN A 159 -17.95 -2.51 11.84
C ASN A 159 -16.85 -1.44 11.78
N ALA A 160 -17.13 -0.23 11.28
CA ALA A 160 -16.15 0.85 11.16
C ALA A 160 -16.36 1.96 12.21
N ARG A 161 -16.50 1.59 13.49
CA ARG A 161 -16.82 2.53 14.59
C ARG A 161 -15.64 3.04 15.42
N GLY A 162 -14.48 2.40 15.34
CA GLY A 162 -13.30 2.80 16.11
C GLY A 162 -12.85 4.23 15.79
N PHE A 163 -12.22 4.89 16.77
CA PHE A 163 -11.70 6.26 16.64
C PHE A 163 -12.71 7.26 16.03
N ASN A 164 -13.98 7.19 16.44
CA ASN A 164 -15.07 8.01 15.90
C ASN A 164 -15.24 7.89 14.37
N GLY A 165 -15.17 6.66 13.86
CA GLY A 165 -15.30 6.38 12.42
C GLY A 165 -14.01 6.59 11.61
N ALA A 166 -12.91 6.98 12.25
CA ALA A 166 -11.61 7.13 11.64
C ALA A 166 -10.86 5.78 11.59
N LEU A 167 -11.45 4.80 10.91
CA LEU A 167 -10.85 3.50 10.65
C LEU A 167 -10.68 3.27 9.16
N TYR A 168 -9.68 2.47 8.79
CA TYR A 168 -9.51 1.98 7.42
C TYR A 168 -9.41 3.14 6.41
N GLY A 169 -10.13 3.07 5.29
CA GLY A 169 -10.10 4.06 4.23
C GLY A 169 -8.90 3.86 3.29
N VAL A 170 -9.15 4.06 2.01
CA VAL A 170 -8.11 4.10 0.97
C VAL A 170 -8.15 5.43 0.24
N GLY A 171 -7.00 5.89 -0.23
CA GLY A 171 -6.85 7.13 -0.97
C GLY A 171 -6.05 6.90 -2.24
N THR A 172 -6.50 7.47 -3.34
CA THR A 172 -5.83 7.35 -4.63
C THR A 172 -5.42 8.74 -5.11
N LEU A 173 -4.10 8.97 -5.17
CA LEU A 173 -3.50 10.16 -5.77
C LEU A 173 -3.20 9.89 -7.24
N LEU A 174 -3.75 10.72 -8.13
CA LEU A 174 -3.52 10.66 -9.56
C LEU A 174 -2.92 11.96 -10.02
N ARG A 175 -1.77 11.88 -10.69
CA ARG A 175 -1.13 13.06 -11.28
C ARG A 175 -2.09 13.71 -12.27
N THR A 176 -2.21 15.04 -12.22
CA THR A 176 -3.30 15.77 -12.88
C THR A 176 -3.31 15.54 -14.39
N ASP A 177 -2.15 15.61 -15.04
CA ASP A 177 -1.99 15.35 -16.47
C ASP A 177 -2.40 13.91 -16.85
N PHE A 178 -1.97 12.92 -16.06
CA PHE A 178 -2.32 11.52 -16.25
C PHE A 178 -3.82 11.31 -16.09
N SER A 179 -4.42 11.84 -15.02
CA SER A 179 -5.86 11.73 -14.75
C SER A 179 -6.68 12.28 -15.91
N GLN A 180 -6.40 13.51 -16.34
CA GLN A 180 -7.15 14.17 -17.42
C GLN A 180 -7.04 13.40 -18.75
N LYS A 181 -5.83 12.93 -19.07
CA LYS A 181 -5.56 12.28 -20.36
C LYS A 181 -6.04 10.84 -20.41
N HIS A 182 -5.92 10.10 -19.32
CA HIS A 182 -5.97 8.63 -19.34
C HIS A 182 -7.04 8.00 -18.45
N VAL A 183 -7.56 8.69 -17.44
CA VAL A 183 -8.52 8.09 -16.50
C VAL A 183 -9.95 8.37 -16.95
N ALA A 184 -10.75 7.31 -17.06
CA ALA A 184 -12.17 7.40 -17.41
C ALA A 184 -13.00 7.66 -16.16
N CYS A 185 -12.79 6.88 -15.09
CA CYS A 185 -13.44 7.08 -13.81
C CYS A 185 -12.60 6.57 -12.64
N VAL A 186 -12.91 7.07 -11.46
CA VAL A 186 -12.43 6.58 -10.17
C VAL A 186 -13.65 6.27 -9.30
N ARG A 187 -13.75 5.06 -8.78
CA ARG A 187 -14.93 4.60 -8.03
C ARG A 187 -14.58 3.65 -6.90
N GLY A 188 -15.50 3.51 -5.95
CA GLY A 188 -15.51 2.39 -5.01
C GLY A 188 -16.24 1.18 -5.61
N VAL A 189 -16.50 0.19 -4.75
CA VAL A 189 -17.35 -0.97 -5.05
C VAL A 189 -18.50 -1.01 -4.04
N GLU A 190 -19.71 -1.35 -4.49
CA GLU A 190 -20.91 -1.25 -3.65
C GLU A 190 -20.90 -2.22 -2.46
N TRP A 191 -20.28 -3.39 -2.64
CA TRP A 191 -20.21 -4.42 -1.61
C TRP A 191 -19.23 -4.09 -0.47
N ASP A 192 -18.40 -3.07 -0.63
CA ASP A 192 -17.42 -2.64 0.36
C ASP A 192 -17.86 -1.40 1.11
N LEU A 193 -18.38 -1.62 2.32
CA LEU A 193 -18.79 -0.55 3.22
C LEU A 193 -17.66 -0.11 4.17
N GLU A 194 -16.51 -0.78 4.17
CA GLU A 194 -15.36 -0.43 5.03
C GLU A 194 -14.35 0.50 4.35
N GLY A 195 -14.59 0.87 3.08
CA GLY A 195 -13.76 1.80 2.33
C GLY A 195 -12.35 1.28 2.09
N ARG A 196 -12.26 0.02 1.68
CA ARG A 196 -11.05 -0.76 1.46
C ARG A 196 -10.66 -0.90 0.00
N VAL A 197 -11.55 -0.60 -0.95
CA VAL A 197 -11.31 -0.79 -2.38
C VAL A 197 -11.61 0.49 -3.16
N CYS A 198 -10.65 0.91 -3.99
CA CYS A 198 -10.82 1.97 -4.98
C CYS A 198 -10.32 1.48 -6.34
N ILE A 199 -11.10 1.72 -7.40
CA ILE A 199 -10.83 1.29 -8.77
C ILE A 199 -10.66 2.53 -9.65
N VAL A 200 -9.56 2.58 -10.38
CA VAL A 200 -9.28 3.56 -11.44
C VAL A 200 -9.39 2.85 -12.78
N GLU A 201 -10.41 3.18 -13.56
CA GLU A 201 -10.59 2.62 -14.91
C GLU A 201 -9.97 3.57 -15.93
N ALA A 202 -9.05 3.08 -16.75
CA ALA A 202 -8.45 3.85 -17.83
C ALA A 202 -9.39 3.97 -19.04
N LYS A 203 -9.28 5.07 -19.78
CA LYS A 203 -9.98 5.26 -21.06
C LYS A 203 -9.52 4.20 -22.07
N ALA A 204 -10.47 3.56 -22.73
CA ALA A 204 -10.19 2.82 -23.96
C ALA A 204 -9.55 3.78 -24.98
N GLY A 205 -8.59 3.28 -25.78
CA GLY A 205 -7.97 4.07 -26.85
C GLY A 205 -9.05 4.61 -27.81
N ARG A 206 -8.89 5.85 -28.28
CA ARG A 206 -9.85 6.51 -29.18
C ARG A 206 -9.73 6.05 -30.64
N ASN A 207 -8.71 5.27 -30.97
CA ASN A 207 -8.47 4.87 -32.35
C ASN A 207 -9.37 3.67 -32.72
N PRO A 208 -9.97 3.67 -33.92
CA PRO A 208 -10.81 2.58 -34.41
C PRO A 208 -10.03 1.30 -34.73
N THR A 209 -8.69 1.35 -34.69
CA THR A 209 -7.87 0.14 -34.69
C THR A 209 -7.93 -0.53 -33.31
N PRO A 210 -8.03 -1.87 -33.23
CA PRO A 210 -8.00 -2.57 -31.95
C PRO A 210 -6.77 -2.08 -31.19
N PRO A 211 -6.91 -1.58 -29.95
CA PRO A 211 -5.74 -1.21 -29.17
C PRO A 211 -4.90 -2.48 -29.03
N SER A 212 -3.60 -2.39 -29.32
CA SER A 212 -2.69 -3.54 -29.23
C SER A 212 -2.67 -4.17 -27.82
N HIS A 213 -3.17 -3.44 -26.81
CA HIS A 213 -3.36 -3.92 -25.45
C HIS A 213 -4.68 -3.42 -24.84
N PRO A 214 -5.31 -4.19 -23.95
CA PRO A 214 -6.51 -3.77 -23.22
C PRO A 214 -6.26 -2.52 -22.35
N PRO A 215 -7.27 -1.65 -22.12
CA PRO A 215 -7.16 -0.59 -21.11
C PRO A 215 -6.86 -1.17 -19.73
N LEU A 216 -6.25 -0.40 -18.83
CA LEU A 216 -5.94 -0.86 -17.47
C LEU A 216 -7.07 -0.54 -16.49
N ALA A 217 -7.31 -1.44 -15.56
CA ALA A 217 -8.01 -1.17 -14.31
C ALA A 217 -7.00 -1.28 -13.16
N LEU A 218 -6.77 -0.17 -12.45
CA LEU A 218 -5.84 -0.11 -11.32
C LEU A 218 -6.65 -0.13 -10.03
N ILE A 219 -6.41 -1.11 -9.17
CA ILE A 219 -7.22 -1.39 -7.97
C ILE A 219 -6.36 -1.18 -6.73
N ASN A 220 -6.69 -0.15 -5.95
CA ASN A 220 -6.11 0.12 -4.64
C ASN A 220 -6.88 -0.68 -3.59
N ILE A 221 -6.17 -1.50 -2.81
CA ILE A 221 -6.78 -2.33 -1.77
C ILE A 221 -6.15 -2.15 -0.39
N TYR A 222 -7.00 -2.18 0.63
CA TYR A 222 -6.63 -2.42 2.03
C TYR A 222 -7.44 -3.61 2.56
N ALA A 223 -6.94 -4.81 2.30
CA ALA A 223 -7.67 -6.04 2.60
C ALA A 223 -7.86 -6.23 4.12
N VAL A 224 -8.86 -7.02 4.47
CA VAL A 224 -9.27 -7.23 5.86
C VAL A 224 -8.14 -7.89 6.67
N ASN A 225 -7.79 -7.27 7.80
CA ASN A 225 -7.02 -7.96 8.83
C ASN A 225 -7.95 -8.97 9.54
N GLY A 226 -7.59 -10.26 9.49
CA GLY A 226 -8.42 -11.32 10.06
C GLY A 226 -8.19 -11.42 11.57
N THR A 227 -9.25 -11.33 12.36
CA THR A 227 -9.24 -11.51 13.82
C THR A 227 -10.46 -12.32 14.28
N SER A 228 -10.43 -12.77 15.53
CA SER A 228 -11.58 -13.42 16.18
C SER A 228 -12.68 -12.44 16.61
N ALA A 229 -12.52 -11.13 16.35
CA ALA A 229 -13.55 -10.16 16.67
C ALA A 229 -14.84 -10.45 15.87
N PRO A 230 -16.03 -10.22 16.45
CA PRO A 230 -17.28 -10.44 15.73
C PRO A 230 -17.40 -9.47 14.56
N TYR A 231 -17.84 -9.99 13.42
CA TYR A 231 -18.31 -9.23 12.28
C TYR A 231 -19.83 -9.14 12.32
N ARG A 232 -20.36 -7.96 12.05
CA ARG A 232 -21.80 -7.67 12.11
C ARG A 232 -22.35 -7.42 10.70
N SER A 233 -23.56 -7.87 10.42
CA SER A 233 -24.28 -7.48 9.20
C SER A 233 -24.40 -5.95 9.15
N PRO A 234 -24.01 -5.30 8.04
CA PRO A 234 -24.17 -3.86 7.87
C PRO A 234 -25.63 -3.39 7.92
N GLU A 235 -26.57 -4.25 7.53
CA GLU A 235 -28.00 -3.97 7.45
C GLU A 235 -28.66 -4.08 8.83
N THR A 236 -28.38 -5.15 9.56
CA THR A 236 -29.11 -5.49 10.81
C THR A 236 -28.31 -5.25 12.09
N GLY A 237 -26.98 -5.18 12.00
CA GLY A 237 -26.08 -5.10 13.18
C GLY A 237 -25.91 -6.42 13.95
N LEU A 238 -26.60 -7.49 13.53
CA LEU A 238 -26.47 -8.83 14.10
C LEU A 238 -25.10 -9.44 13.77
N VAL A 239 -24.55 -10.22 14.69
CA VAL A 239 -23.27 -10.92 14.47
C VAL A 239 -23.51 -12.06 13.47
N THR A 240 -22.77 -12.06 12.36
CA THR A 240 -22.88 -13.07 11.30
C THR A 240 -21.63 -13.95 11.17
N GLY A 241 -20.59 -13.67 11.94
CA GLY A 241 -19.35 -14.44 11.96
C GLY A 241 -18.23 -13.67 12.64
N ALA A 242 -16.99 -14.07 12.40
CA ALA A 242 -15.79 -13.36 12.81
C ALA A 242 -15.17 -12.55 11.66
N ARG A 243 -14.20 -11.68 11.98
CA ARG A 243 -13.41 -10.95 10.96
C ARG A 243 -12.61 -11.89 10.07
N HIS A 244 -12.24 -13.08 10.55
CA HIS A 244 -11.65 -14.12 9.69
C HIS A 244 -12.61 -14.58 8.58
N ASP A 245 -13.90 -14.74 8.86
CA ASP A 245 -14.89 -15.15 7.86
C ASP A 245 -15.11 -14.04 6.85
N PHE A 246 -15.26 -12.81 7.33
CA PHE A 246 -15.38 -11.63 6.46
C PHE A 246 -14.14 -11.42 5.59
N LYS A 247 -12.93 -11.75 6.07
CA LYS A 247 -11.71 -11.69 5.25
C LYS A 247 -11.79 -12.60 4.03
N ARG A 248 -12.25 -13.85 4.20
CA ARG A 248 -12.36 -14.81 3.08
C ARG A 248 -13.48 -14.40 2.13
N GLU A 249 -14.57 -13.85 2.65
CA GLU A 249 -15.63 -13.27 1.82
C GLU A 249 -15.12 -12.06 1.01
N PHE A 250 -14.34 -11.18 1.64
CA PHE A 250 -13.68 -10.06 0.96
C PHE A 250 -12.76 -10.56 -0.17
N HIS A 251 -11.98 -11.62 0.03
CA HIS A 251 -11.18 -12.22 -1.03
C HIS A 251 -12.04 -12.70 -2.21
N THR A 252 -13.18 -13.35 -1.93
CA THR A 252 -14.14 -13.80 -2.97
C THR A 252 -14.65 -12.62 -3.78
N ARG A 253 -15.16 -11.58 -3.12
CA ARG A 253 -15.73 -10.40 -3.79
C ARG A 253 -14.69 -9.62 -4.59
N LEU A 254 -13.47 -9.47 -4.05
CA LEU A 254 -12.38 -8.82 -4.76
C LEU A 254 -11.97 -9.61 -6.00
N ARG A 255 -11.85 -10.95 -5.91
CA ARG A 255 -11.59 -11.80 -7.08
C ARG A 255 -12.67 -11.64 -8.14
N ASP A 256 -13.93 -11.68 -7.74
CA ASP A 256 -15.06 -11.61 -8.68
C ASP A 256 -15.15 -10.24 -9.37
N GLU A 257 -14.83 -9.16 -8.67
CA GLU A 257 -14.69 -7.81 -9.26
C GLU A 257 -13.55 -7.77 -10.29
N CYS A 258 -12.40 -8.39 -9.98
CA CYS A 258 -11.28 -8.48 -10.93
C CYS A 258 -11.67 -9.26 -12.19
N LEU A 259 -12.28 -10.44 -12.02
CA LEU A 259 -12.76 -11.26 -13.15
C LEU A 259 -13.85 -10.52 -13.97
N ALA A 260 -14.70 -9.72 -13.32
CA ALA A 260 -15.68 -8.89 -14.01
C ALA A 260 -15.01 -7.79 -14.86
N LEU A 261 -13.93 -7.18 -14.36
CA LEU A 261 -13.14 -6.22 -15.12
C LEU A 261 -12.42 -6.87 -16.30
N GLU A 262 -11.87 -8.08 -16.13
CA GLU A 262 -11.27 -8.83 -17.26
C GLU A 262 -12.30 -9.17 -18.34
N ARG A 263 -13.50 -9.60 -17.97
CA ARG A 263 -14.61 -9.83 -18.92
C ARG A 263 -15.04 -8.57 -19.66
N ARG A 264 -14.87 -7.40 -19.04
CA ARG A 264 -15.08 -6.08 -19.67
C ARG A 264 -13.91 -5.64 -20.55
N GLY A 265 -12.86 -6.47 -20.66
CA GLY A 265 -11.71 -6.23 -21.52
C GLY A 265 -10.61 -5.40 -20.88
N PHE A 266 -10.53 -5.32 -19.55
CA PHE A 266 -9.43 -4.62 -18.87
C PHE A 266 -8.27 -5.56 -18.55
N GLY A 267 -7.04 -5.04 -18.65
CA GLY A 267 -5.89 -5.59 -17.94
C GLY A 267 -5.95 -5.15 -16.48
N VAL A 268 -5.98 -6.10 -15.55
CA VAL A 268 -6.19 -5.80 -14.13
C VAL A 268 -4.86 -5.70 -13.40
N VAL A 269 -4.72 -4.65 -12.59
CA VAL A 269 -3.59 -4.43 -11.68
C VAL A 269 -4.16 -4.21 -10.29
N VAL A 270 -3.82 -5.06 -9.34
CA VAL A 270 -4.19 -4.91 -7.93
C VAL A 270 -2.95 -4.56 -7.12
N ALA A 271 -3.06 -3.51 -6.30
CA ALA A 271 -1.94 -3.03 -5.50
C ALA A 271 -2.38 -2.52 -4.13
N GLY A 272 -1.64 -2.90 -3.09
CA GLY A 272 -1.94 -2.50 -1.71
C GLY A 272 -1.64 -3.58 -0.69
N ASP A 273 -2.06 -3.31 0.55
CA ASP A 273 -1.93 -4.22 1.68
C ASP A 273 -2.99 -5.31 1.58
N VAL A 274 -2.55 -6.53 1.23
CA VAL A 274 -3.40 -7.72 1.16
C VAL A 274 -3.55 -8.40 2.52
N ASN A 275 -2.83 -7.95 3.55
CA ASN A 275 -2.80 -8.54 4.89
C ASN A 275 -2.49 -10.04 4.89
N VAL A 276 -1.75 -10.53 3.90
CA VAL A 276 -1.38 -11.94 3.71
C VAL A 276 0.06 -11.99 3.19
N ALA A 277 0.96 -12.60 3.97
CA ALA A 277 2.21 -13.11 3.42
C ALA A 277 1.88 -14.40 2.65
N ARG A 278 2.38 -14.61 1.43
CA ARG A 278 1.93 -15.78 0.64
C ARG A 278 2.60 -17.08 1.07
N GLY A 279 3.90 -17.03 1.35
CA GLY A 279 4.72 -18.22 1.59
C GLY A 279 5.90 -17.96 2.51
N VAL A 280 6.73 -18.98 2.73
CA VAL A 280 7.87 -18.94 3.69
C VAL A 280 8.92 -17.86 3.41
N LEU A 281 8.95 -17.35 2.18
CA LEU A 281 9.82 -16.25 1.75
C LEU A 281 9.30 -14.88 2.21
N ASP A 282 8.02 -14.78 2.55
CA ASP A 282 7.31 -13.53 2.85
C ASP A 282 7.18 -13.27 4.35
N GLY A 283 7.88 -14.03 5.20
CA GLY A 283 7.92 -13.82 6.64
C GLY A 283 9.30 -14.06 7.22
N TRP A 284 9.69 -13.22 8.18
CA TRP A 284 10.95 -13.29 8.90
C TRP A 284 10.75 -13.05 10.40
N PRO A 285 11.42 -13.81 11.31
CA PRO A 285 12.33 -14.92 11.04
C PRO A 285 11.65 -16.15 10.44
N ARG A 286 10.33 -16.26 10.62
CA ARG A 286 9.50 -17.36 10.11
C ARG A 286 8.14 -16.82 9.70
N LEU A 287 7.45 -17.59 8.88
CA LEU A 287 6.08 -17.33 8.48
C LEU A 287 5.12 -17.47 9.68
N ARG A 288 4.14 -16.57 9.81
CA ARG A 288 3.13 -16.66 10.88
C ARG A 288 2.13 -17.79 10.60
N THR A 289 2.08 -18.78 11.49
CA THR A 289 1.17 -19.92 11.39
C THR A 289 0.14 -20.01 12.53
N ALA A 290 0.30 -19.17 13.56
CA ALA A 290 -0.59 -19.11 14.71
C ALA A 290 -1.20 -17.70 14.86
N PRO A 291 -2.52 -17.58 15.08
CA PRO A 291 -3.48 -18.70 15.18
C PRO A 291 -3.73 -19.37 13.80
N ARG A 292 -4.36 -20.55 13.79
CA ARG A 292 -4.53 -21.42 12.60
C ARG A 292 -5.17 -20.67 11.43
N GLU A 293 -6.00 -19.68 11.74
CA GLU A 293 -6.68 -18.82 10.79
C GLU A 293 -5.71 -18.04 9.89
N HIS A 294 -4.46 -17.81 10.30
CA HIS A 294 -3.44 -17.26 9.40
C HIS A 294 -3.10 -18.21 8.25
N CYS A 295 -3.04 -19.51 8.50
CA CYS A 295 -2.84 -20.51 7.45
C CYS A 295 -4.08 -20.62 6.56
N VAL A 296 -5.28 -20.69 7.17
CA VAL A 296 -6.55 -20.81 6.42
C VAL A 296 -6.79 -19.61 5.50
N ASN A 297 -6.61 -18.39 6.00
CA ASN A 297 -6.83 -17.18 5.19
C ASN A 297 -5.77 -17.03 4.07
N ARG A 298 -4.56 -17.56 4.28
CA ARG A 298 -3.48 -17.56 3.31
C ARG A 298 -3.71 -18.57 2.19
N ALA A 299 -4.10 -19.79 2.53
CA ALA A 299 -4.52 -20.80 1.55
C ALA A 299 -5.71 -20.31 0.71
N ASP A 300 -6.71 -19.69 1.36
CA ASP A 300 -7.85 -19.07 0.68
C ASP A 300 -7.44 -17.97 -0.30
N PHE A 301 -6.54 -17.06 0.11
CA PHE A 301 -6.00 -16.01 -0.74
C PHE A 301 -5.22 -16.59 -1.93
N ASN A 302 -4.26 -17.49 -1.66
CA ASN A 302 -3.43 -18.09 -2.71
C ASN A 302 -4.27 -18.88 -3.72
N GLY A 303 -5.27 -19.64 -3.27
CA GLY A 303 -6.15 -20.42 -4.14
C GLY A 303 -7.11 -19.58 -4.99
N LYS A 304 -7.50 -18.38 -4.52
CA LYS A 304 -8.42 -17.49 -5.27
C LYS A 304 -7.71 -16.60 -6.28
N PHE A 305 -6.48 -16.19 -5.98
CA PHE A 305 -5.80 -15.16 -6.77
C PHE A 305 -4.69 -15.68 -7.67
N PHE A 306 -4.05 -16.81 -7.38
CA PHE A 306 -2.84 -17.23 -8.10
C PHE A 306 -2.94 -18.66 -8.60
N GLY A 307 -2.50 -18.90 -9.84
CA GLY A 307 -2.39 -20.25 -10.39
C GLY A 307 -1.24 -21.05 -9.82
N ARG A 308 -1.16 -22.31 -10.26
CA ARG A 308 -0.16 -23.27 -9.78
C ARG A 308 1.28 -22.77 -9.95
N ALA A 309 1.62 -22.29 -11.15
CA ALA A 309 2.98 -21.84 -11.45
C ALA A 309 3.42 -20.65 -10.57
N ASP A 310 2.52 -19.69 -10.32
CA ASP A 310 2.82 -18.53 -9.48
C ASP A 310 2.90 -18.92 -7.99
N ASN A 311 2.03 -19.81 -7.52
CA ASN A 311 2.08 -20.35 -6.16
C ASN A 311 3.37 -21.14 -5.90
N GLU A 312 3.82 -21.97 -6.84
CA GLU A 312 5.10 -22.67 -6.77
C GLU A 312 6.27 -21.68 -6.68
N ARG A 313 6.27 -20.64 -7.53
CA ARG A 313 7.30 -19.58 -7.53
C ARG A 313 7.38 -18.86 -6.18
N ALA A 314 6.24 -18.55 -5.58
CA ALA A 314 6.17 -17.86 -4.30
C ALA A 314 6.41 -18.77 -3.08
N ARG A 315 6.54 -20.10 -3.28
CA ARG A 315 6.50 -21.10 -2.20
C ARG A 315 5.28 -20.88 -1.31
N ALA A 316 4.16 -20.61 -1.96
CA ALA A 316 2.91 -20.26 -1.35
C ALA A 316 2.33 -21.46 -0.59
N ASP A 317 1.71 -21.18 0.55
CA ASP A 317 0.90 -22.17 1.27
C ASP A 317 -0.52 -22.13 0.68
N VAL A 318 -0.88 -23.20 -0.05
CA VAL A 318 -2.17 -23.36 -0.73
C VAL A 318 -3.14 -24.26 0.02
N GLY A 319 -2.74 -24.81 1.18
CA GLY A 319 -3.54 -25.78 1.94
C GLY A 319 -3.85 -27.08 1.19
N GLU A 320 -4.61 -27.98 1.81
CA GLU A 320 -5.01 -29.29 1.25
C GLU A 320 -6.28 -29.23 0.37
N GLY A 321 -6.74 -28.03 0.01
CA GLY A 321 -7.91 -27.86 -0.85
C GLY A 321 -7.79 -26.56 -1.60
N GLY A 322 -7.39 -26.63 -2.88
CA GLY A 322 -7.46 -25.50 -3.79
C GLY A 322 -8.84 -24.85 -3.70
N GLY A 323 -8.86 -23.51 -3.61
CA GLY A 323 -10.06 -22.76 -3.26
C GLY A 323 -11.29 -23.21 -4.03
N LYS A 324 -12.41 -23.45 -3.33
CA LYS A 324 -13.71 -23.70 -3.98
C LYS A 324 -14.13 -22.42 -4.71
N GLY A 325 -14.17 -22.45 -6.05
CA GLY A 325 -14.57 -21.33 -6.90
C GLY A 325 -13.54 -21.02 -8.01
N GLY A 326 -13.81 -20.00 -8.83
CA GLY A 326 -12.86 -19.55 -9.85
C GLY A 326 -11.55 -19.02 -9.25
N CYS A 327 -10.49 -19.02 -10.05
CA CYS A 327 -9.20 -18.41 -9.73
C CYS A 327 -8.96 -17.24 -10.70
N LEU A 328 -8.41 -16.13 -10.21
CA LEU A 328 -8.00 -15.00 -11.06
C LEU A 328 -6.79 -15.34 -11.94
N ASP A 329 -5.99 -16.33 -11.53
CA ASP A 329 -4.71 -16.70 -12.16
C ASP A 329 -3.77 -15.49 -12.33
N ALA A 330 -3.71 -14.63 -11.32
CA ALA A 330 -2.82 -13.47 -11.32
C ALA A 330 -1.35 -13.86 -11.13
N VAL A 331 -0.49 -12.89 -11.41
CA VAL A 331 0.95 -12.96 -11.22
C VAL A 331 1.39 -11.99 -10.14
N ASP A 332 2.04 -12.49 -9.08
CA ASP A 332 2.71 -11.65 -8.09
C ASP A 332 3.98 -11.08 -8.70
N VAL A 333 3.93 -9.81 -9.07
CA VAL A 333 4.93 -9.14 -9.90
C VAL A 333 6.30 -9.18 -9.25
N PHE A 334 6.39 -8.97 -7.93
CA PHE A 334 7.67 -9.00 -7.22
C PHE A 334 8.29 -10.40 -7.27
N ARG A 335 7.49 -11.45 -7.03
CA ARG A 335 7.98 -12.83 -7.09
C ARG A 335 8.31 -13.28 -8.51
N ALA A 336 7.57 -12.80 -9.51
CA ALA A 336 7.84 -13.07 -10.91
C ALA A 336 9.19 -12.50 -11.36
N VAL A 337 9.53 -11.28 -10.94
CA VAL A 337 10.76 -10.59 -11.34
C VAL A 337 11.96 -10.99 -10.48
N HIS A 338 11.81 -11.03 -9.15
CA HIS A 338 12.92 -11.22 -8.20
C HIS A 338 13.02 -12.64 -7.62
N GLY A 339 12.14 -13.55 -8.08
CA GLY A 339 12.15 -14.94 -7.69
C GLY A 339 12.12 -15.14 -6.16
N ARG A 340 13.23 -15.66 -5.63
CA ARG A 340 13.34 -16.07 -4.23
C ARG A 340 13.90 -15.00 -3.28
N GLU A 341 14.15 -13.79 -3.78
CA GLU A 341 14.69 -12.69 -2.98
C GLU A 341 13.80 -12.37 -1.77
N ARG A 342 14.38 -12.26 -0.58
CA ARG A 342 13.63 -11.89 0.63
C ARG A 342 13.63 -10.38 0.79
N ARG A 343 12.47 -9.76 0.58
CA ARG A 343 12.16 -8.38 0.98
C ARG A 343 10.79 -8.32 1.64
N TYR A 344 10.60 -7.33 2.49
CA TYR A 344 9.44 -7.23 3.36
C TYR A 344 8.84 -5.83 3.30
N THR A 345 7.55 -5.74 3.61
CA THR A 345 6.82 -4.47 3.50
C THR A 345 6.33 -4.00 4.86
N TYR A 346 6.10 -4.91 5.81
CA TYR A 346 5.69 -4.62 7.17
C TYR A 346 6.83 -4.80 8.17
N PHE A 347 7.05 -3.77 8.98
CA PHE A 347 8.07 -3.68 10.04
C PHE A 347 7.41 -3.17 11.34
N PRO A 348 7.12 -4.06 12.31
CA PRO A 348 6.38 -3.72 13.51
C PRO A 348 7.12 -2.65 14.32
N ARG A 349 6.34 -1.70 14.86
CA ARG A 349 6.88 -0.69 15.77
C ARG A 349 7.36 -1.34 17.07
N GLY A 350 8.39 -0.75 17.67
CA GLY A 350 8.95 -1.23 18.94
C GLY A 350 9.84 -2.48 18.83
N ARG A 351 10.19 -2.91 17.61
CA ARG A 351 11.24 -3.90 17.37
C ARG A 351 12.38 -3.27 16.58
N GLU A 352 13.56 -3.83 16.77
CA GLU A 352 14.72 -3.51 15.93
C GLU A 352 14.41 -3.85 14.46
N TRP A 353 14.85 -2.97 13.57
CA TRP A 353 14.63 -3.09 12.13
C TRP A 353 15.09 -4.45 11.61
N GLY A 354 14.32 -5.07 10.72
CA GLY A 354 14.70 -6.35 10.11
C GLY A 354 14.58 -7.58 11.02
N THR A 355 14.27 -7.45 12.32
CA THR A 355 14.22 -8.61 13.24
C THR A 355 12.90 -9.38 13.20
N SER A 356 11.84 -8.78 12.67
CA SER A 356 10.53 -9.40 12.52
C SER A 356 9.77 -8.69 11.41
N CYS A 357 9.57 -9.33 10.28
CA CYS A 357 9.03 -8.67 9.09
C CYS A 357 8.07 -9.60 8.35
N ASP A 358 7.16 -9.01 7.58
CA ASP A 358 6.28 -9.74 6.66
C ASP A 358 6.16 -8.96 5.34
N ARG A 359 6.01 -9.64 4.21
CA ARG A 359 5.63 -9.03 2.92
C ARG A 359 4.14 -9.20 2.75
N VAL A 360 3.38 -8.15 3.05
CA VAL A 360 1.90 -8.14 3.03
C VAL A 360 1.36 -7.08 2.07
N ASP A 361 2.21 -6.23 1.53
CA ASP A 361 1.87 -5.27 0.48
C ASP A 361 2.38 -5.83 -0.84
N MET A 362 1.53 -5.82 -1.87
CA MET A 362 1.81 -6.49 -3.12
C MET A 362 1.33 -5.67 -4.31
N VAL A 363 1.96 -5.90 -5.46
CA VAL A 363 1.39 -5.60 -6.77
C VAL A 363 1.23 -6.94 -7.48
N PHE A 364 0.01 -7.27 -7.90
CA PHE A 364 -0.26 -8.44 -8.74
C PHE A 364 -1.14 -8.05 -9.91
N VAL A 365 -0.96 -8.75 -11.03
CA VAL A 365 -1.59 -8.40 -12.30
C VAL A 365 -2.26 -9.62 -12.92
N SER A 366 -3.26 -9.40 -13.79
CA SER A 366 -3.83 -10.51 -14.55
C SER A 366 -2.81 -11.20 -15.45
N MET A 367 -3.00 -12.50 -15.69
CA MET A 367 -2.09 -13.30 -16.54
C MET A 367 -1.91 -12.66 -17.92
N GLY A 368 -3.00 -12.26 -18.58
CA GLY A 368 -2.93 -11.64 -19.90
C GLY A 368 -2.14 -10.33 -19.94
N LEU A 369 -2.12 -9.56 -18.85
CA LEU A 369 -1.29 -8.35 -18.75
C LEU A 369 0.19 -8.74 -18.63
N TRP A 370 0.50 -9.75 -17.82
CA TRP A 370 1.84 -10.28 -17.64
C TRP A 370 2.43 -10.87 -18.93
N GLU A 371 1.68 -11.77 -19.59
CA GLU A 371 2.10 -12.42 -20.85
C GLU A 371 2.30 -11.42 -21.98
N ALA A 372 1.51 -10.34 -22.01
CA ALA A 372 1.72 -9.23 -22.94
C ALA A 372 2.97 -8.38 -22.65
N GLY A 373 3.79 -8.75 -21.65
CA GLY A 373 5.04 -8.06 -21.31
C GLY A 373 4.83 -6.62 -20.87
N ARG A 374 3.69 -6.32 -20.22
CA ARG A 374 3.32 -4.96 -19.83
C ARG A 374 3.87 -4.54 -18.47
N VAL A 375 4.36 -5.48 -17.66
CA VAL A 375 5.10 -5.17 -16.44
C VAL A 375 6.56 -4.99 -16.80
N LEU A 376 7.10 -3.79 -16.58
CA LEU A 376 8.47 -3.45 -16.97
C LEU A 376 9.43 -3.64 -15.80
N ARG A 377 9.06 -3.11 -14.62
CA ARG A 377 9.90 -3.11 -13.42
C ARG A 377 9.05 -3.12 -12.16
N THR A 378 9.66 -3.53 -11.05
CA THR A 378 9.05 -3.51 -9.73
C THR A 378 10.11 -3.50 -8.63
N GLY A 379 9.75 -3.00 -7.45
CA GLY A 379 10.61 -3.07 -6.29
C GLY A 379 9.86 -2.78 -4.98
N ILE A 380 10.58 -3.00 -3.88
CA ILE A 380 10.14 -2.68 -2.51
C ILE A 380 11.15 -1.70 -1.93
N LEU A 381 10.67 -0.61 -1.34
CA LEU A 381 11.49 0.43 -0.74
C LEU A 381 11.72 0.17 0.76
N ASP A 382 12.35 -0.95 1.10
CA ASP A 382 12.47 -1.45 2.48
C ASP A 382 13.57 -0.78 3.32
N THR A 383 13.52 0.56 3.41
CA THR A 383 14.38 1.36 4.31
C THR A 383 13.56 2.08 5.39
N PRO A 384 14.18 2.41 6.53
CA PRO A 384 13.53 3.23 7.56
C PRO A 384 13.09 4.61 7.04
N GLU A 385 13.85 5.21 6.12
CA GLU A 385 13.53 6.50 5.51
C GLU A 385 12.22 6.42 4.70
N GLU A 386 12.08 5.40 3.86
CA GLU A 386 10.89 5.22 3.01
C GLU A 386 9.67 4.74 3.80
N ARG A 387 9.88 4.07 4.94
CA ARG A 387 8.79 3.75 5.89
C ARG A 387 8.18 5.01 6.49
N GLY A 388 8.98 6.06 6.70
CA GLY A 388 8.56 7.28 7.39
C GLY A 388 7.90 6.98 8.74
N SER A 389 6.72 7.57 8.97
CA SER A 389 5.93 7.35 10.19
C SER A 389 5.10 6.07 10.19
N SER A 390 5.01 5.34 9.08
CA SER A 390 4.21 4.11 9.00
C SER A 390 4.93 2.92 9.69
N ASP A 391 4.26 1.78 9.78
CA ASP A 391 4.87 0.46 9.95
C ASP A 391 5.03 -0.30 8.62
N HIS A 392 4.60 0.29 7.50
CA HIS A 392 4.81 -0.26 6.17
C HIS A 392 5.72 0.60 5.30
N VAL A 393 6.42 -0.04 4.36
CA VAL A 393 7.19 0.62 3.31
C VAL A 393 6.47 0.55 1.95
N PRO A 394 6.72 1.50 1.03
CA PRO A 394 6.11 1.47 -0.29
C PRO A 394 6.57 0.31 -1.18
N VAL A 395 5.66 -0.18 -2.00
CA VAL A 395 5.92 -1.09 -3.14
C VAL A 395 5.61 -0.35 -4.42
N TRP A 396 6.36 -0.62 -5.49
CA TRP A 396 6.14 0.04 -6.78
C TRP A 396 6.20 -0.92 -7.95
N ALA A 397 5.53 -0.53 -9.03
CA ALA A 397 5.59 -1.17 -10.34
C ALA A 397 5.57 -0.11 -11.46
N GLU A 398 6.29 -0.41 -12.53
CA GLU A 398 6.27 0.36 -13.77
C GLU A 398 5.61 -0.49 -14.85
N LEU A 399 4.58 0.07 -15.48
CA LEU A 399 3.72 -0.64 -16.42
C LEU A 399 3.68 0.08 -17.77
N ARG A 400 3.70 -0.68 -18.85
CA ARG A 400 3.39 -0.17 -20.19
C ARG A 400 1.90 0.17 -20.26
N PHE A 401 1.60 1.46 -20.31
CA PHE A 401 0.25 2.01 -20.31
C PHE A 401 -0.33 2.13 -21.73
N ARG A 402 0.52 2.50 -22.71
CA ARG A 402 0.21 2.49 -24.15
C ARG A 402 1.41 2.00 -24.94
N HIS A 403 1.17 1.55 -26.17
CA HIS A 403 2.25 1.36 -27.12
C HIS A 403 2.73 2.73 -27.60
N SER A 404 4.03 2.97 -27.52
CA SER A 404 4.68 4.06 -28.23
C SER A 404 4.70 3.63 -29.69
N ASN A 405 3.87 4.25 -30.54
CA ASN A 405 4.11 4.12 -31.97
C ASN A 405 5.42 4.87 -32.25
N CYS A 406 6.51 4.12 -32.36
CA CYS A 406 7.72 4.61 -33.03
C CYS A 406 7.49 4.61 -34.53
#